data_AF-K3WKF7-F1
#
_entry.id   AF-K3WKF7-F1
#
_cell.length_a   1.000
_cell.length_b   1.000
_cell.length_c   1.000
_cell.angle_alpha   90.00
_cell.angle_beta   90.00
_cell.angle_gamma   90.00
#
_symmetry.space_group_name_H-M   'P 1'
#
loop_
_entity.id
_entity.type
_entity.pdbx_description
1 polymer ?
#
loop_
_entity_poly.entity_id
_entity_poly.type
_entity_poly.pdbx_seq_one_letter_code
_entity_poly.pdbx_strand_id
1 'polypeptide(L)'
;MAPKRRLSKRVREIGAQVEASIREDGEDHKFQAAASEQLFQIDAKGGVDVALTKKQKLLLMQKDPLVKSRKFKSDKASKFELEAIQKIKAQQEQQAPGIAPKKAATPVTLNAWGSDGTVPEPKELKELDEYVAPAVIKKTKRRKLTAPTVHKISKVQVAAPGQSYHPEFAAHQDVMAEAVAQELERQDIREEMAKPVAAGMSEETLQYIDTRGSDEESESEEEEESDSENPKKKKKMPGVVTKSQRNKRSRHKQMELEHSQRRQEKSIIKQINA
;
A
#
# COMPACT_ATOMS: atom_id res chain seq x y z
N MET A 1 40.35 38.06 31.08
CA MET A 1 40.48 36.58 31.03
C MET A 1 39.34 35.81 31.73
N ALA A 2 38.62 36.37 32.73
CA ALA A 2 37.60 35.65 33.51
C ALA A 2 36.26 35.24 32.83
N PRO A 3 35.69 35.95 31.82
CA PRO A 3 34.33 35.64 31.34
C PRO A 3 34.23 34.34 30.53
N LYS A 4 35.30 33.99 29.80
CA LYS A 4 35.37 32.76 28.98
C LYS A 4 35.29 31.49 29.83
N ARG A 5 35.83 31.52 31.06
CA ARG A 5 35.79 30.39 32.01
C ARG A 5 34.41 30.19 32.64
N ARG A 6 33.58 31.22 32.72
CA ARG A 6 32.19 31.11 33.22
C ARG A 6 31.28 30.52 32.15
N LEU A 7 31.45 30.94 30.90
CA LEU A 7 30.75 30.37 29.75
C LEU A 7 31.08 28.88 29.57
N SER A 8 32.36 28.48 29.63
CA SER A 8 32.73 27.07 29.48
C SER A 8 32.19 26.19 30.61
N LYS A 9 32.09 26.71 31.84
CA LYS A 9 31.44 26.01 32.95
C LYS A 9 29.95 25.83 32.72
N ARG A 10 29.23 26.88 32.31
CA ARG A 10 27.79 26.79 31.99
C ARG A 10 27.52 25.83 30.84
N VAL A 11 28.35 25.84 29.79
CA VAL A 11 28.20 24.91 28.65
C VAL A 11 28.40 23.46 29.11
N ARG A 12 29.35 23.20 30.01
CA ARG A 12 29.53 21.86 30.60
C ARG A 12 28.38 21.45 31.51
N GLU A 13 27.86 22.37 32.32
CA GLU A 13 26.72 22.12 33.21
C GLU A 13 25.44 21.82 32.40
N ILE A 14 25.16 22.62 31.37
CA ILE A 14 24.02 22.39 30.45
C ILE A 14 24.21 21.09 29.68
N GLY A 15 25.42 20.81 29.17
CA GLY A 15 25.73 19.55 28.49
C GLY A 15 25.49 18.34 29.39
N ALA A 16 25.91 18.40 30.64
CA ALA A 16 25.68 17.33 31.62
C ALA A 16 24.18 17.13 31.93
N GLN A 17 23.39 18.20 31.98
CA GLN A 17 21.94 18.11 32.18
C GLN A 17 21.23 17.45 31.00
N VAL A 18 21.61 17.82 29.77
CA VAL A 18 21.06 17.22 28.55
C VAL A 18 21.41 15.73 28.45
N GLU A 19 22.66 15.37 28.74
CA GLU A 19 23.07 13.95 28.77
C GLU A 19 22.37 13.13 29.86
N ALA A 20 22.06 13.72 31.02
CA ALA A 20 21.29 13.06 32.06
C ALA A 20 19.84 12.82 31.62
N SER A 21 19.18 13.83 31.04
CA SER A 21 17.83 13.71 30.49
C SER A 21 17.73 12.63 29.41
N ILE A 22 18.72 12.54 28.52
CA ILE A 22 18.74 11.51 27.46
C ILE A 22 18.91 10.10 28.06
N ARG A 23 19.65 9.95 29.17
CA ARG A 23 19.79 8.66 29.86
C ARG A 23 18.49 8.25 30.54
N GLU A 24 17.82 9.18 31.21
CA GLU A 24 16.52 8.95 31.85
C GLU A 24 15.45 8.58 30.81
N ASP A 25 15.33 9.34 29.71
CA ASP A 25 14.41 9.01 28.60
C ASP A 25 14.73 7.64 27.98
N GLY A 26 16.01 7.29 27.88
CA GLY A 26 16.46 5.99 27.39
C GLY A 26 16.11 4.83 28.33
N GLU A 27 16.06 5.07 29.65
CA GLU A 27 15.64 4.10 30.65
C GLU A 27 14.11 3.96 30.70
N ASP A 28 13.37 5.07 30.61
CA ASP A 28 11.90 5.08 30.55
C ASP A 28 11.36 4.42 29.28
N HIS A 29 12.08 4.58 28.16
CA HIS A 29 11.74 3.93 26.89
C HIS A 29 12.41 2.56 26.71
N LYS A 30 13.12 2.05 27.71
CA LYS A 30 13.64 0.69 27.68
C LYS A 30 12.49 -0.29 27.84
N PHE A 31 12.11 -0.94 26.74
CA PHE A 31 11.16 -2.05 26.79
C PHE A 31 11.64 -3.08 27.80
N GLN A 32 10.87 -3.27 28.88
CA GLN A 32 11.11 -4.36 29.82
C GLN A 32 10.94 -5.66 29.04
N ALA A 33 12.03 -6.42 28.92
CA ALA A 33 11.98 -7.74 28.33
C ALA A 33 11.10 -8.61 29.23
N ALA A 34 9.86 -8.83 28.81
CA ALA A 34 8.96 -9.75 29.50
C ALA A 34 9.65 -11.11 29.58
N ALA A 35 9.74 -11.66 30.79
CA ALA A 35 10.32 -12.98 31.01
C ALA A 35 9.62 -14.00 30.11
N SER A 36 10.40 -14.92 29.51
CA SER A 36 9.89 -15.92 28.56
C SER A 36 8.72 -16.75 29.11
N GLU A 37 8.58 -16.86 30.43
CA GLU A 37 7.48 -17.56 31.09
C GLU A 37 6.10 -16.89 30.90
N GLN A 38 6.05 -15.57 30.66
CA GLN A 38 4.81 -14.86 30.35
C GLN A 38 4.38 -15.01 28.88
N LEU A 39 5.32 -15.38 28.00
CA LEU A 39 5.05 -15.56 26.56
C LEU A 39 4.41 -16.92 26.23
N PHE A 40 4.45 -17.89 27.17
CA PHE A 40 3.96 -19.26 26.95
C PHE A 40 2.76 -19.66 27.82
N GLN A 41 2.07 -18.72 28.48
CA GLN A 41 0.74 -19.00 29.01
C GLN A 41 -0.26 -19.11 27.85
N ILE A 42 -0.31 -20.31 27.26
CA ILE A 42 -1.34 -20.73 26.33
C ILE A 42 -2.63 -20.80 27.14
N ASP A 43 -3.47 -19.78 26.97
CA ASP A 43 -4.75 -19.63 27.63
C ASP A 43 -5.70 -20.78 27.22
N ALA A 44 -5.62 -21.90 27.96
CA ALA A 44 -6.40 -23.12 27.73
C ALA A 44 -7.75 -23.11 28.47
N LYS A 45 -8.17 -21.96 29.00
CA LYS A 45 -9.48 -21.79 29.64
C LYS A 45 -10.18 -20.59 29.00
N GLY A 46 -11.16 -20.87 28.15
CA GLY A 46 -12.07 -19.85 27.67
C GLY A 46 -12.75 -19.15 28.85
N GLY A 47 -12.73 -17.82 28.85
CA GLY A 47 -13.62 -17.00 29.65
C GLY A 47 -12.95 -15.89 30.45
N VAL A 48 -12.50 -14.83 29.76
CA VAL A 48 -12.72 -13.47 30.24
C VAL A 48 -13.21 -12.68 29.02
N ASP A 49 -14.42 -12.13 29.13
CA ASP A 49 -15.04 -11.28 28.12
C ASP A 49 -14.22 -9.99 27.93
N VAL A 50 -13.16 -10.08 27.14
CA VAL A 50 -12.53 -8.88 26.60
C VAL A 50 -13.53 -8.29 25.63
N ALA A 51 -14.14 -7.17 26.01
CA ALA A 51 -15.09 -6.45 25.18
C ALA A 51 -14.48 -6.20 23.80
N LEU A 52 -14.95 -6.96 22.80
CA LEU A 52 -14.50 -6.84 21.41
C LEU A 52 -14.55 -5.36 21.02
N THR A 53 -13.42 -4.84 20.59
CA THR A 53 -13.29 -3.43 20.19
C THR A 53 -14.31 -3.13 19.10
N LYS A 54 -14.85 -1.90 19.05
CA LYS A 54 -15.84 -1.48 18.03
C LYS A 54 -15.37 -1.79 16.60
N LYS A 55 -14.05 -1.74 16.36
CA LYS A 55 -13.42 -2.11 15.08
C LYS A 55 -13.51 -3.60 14.75
N GLN A 56 -13.33 -4.48 15.73
CA GLN A 56 -13.48 -5.93 15.55
C GLN A 56 -14.94 -6.33 15.33
N LYS A 57 -15.89 -5.69 16.03
CA LYS A 57 -17.33 -5.88 15.82
C LYS A 57 -17.77 -5.44 14.42
N LEU A 58 -17.31 -4.28 13.96
CA LEU A 58 -17.55 -3.81 12.59
C LEU A 58 -16.93 -4.72 11.53
N LEU A 59 -15.72 -5.24 11.74
CA LEU A 59 -15.09 -6.19 10.82
C LEU A 59 -15.79 -7.55 10.78
N LEU A 60 -16.44 -7.98 11.88
CA LEU A 60 -17.27 -9.18 11.86
C LEU A 60 -18.60 -8.94 11.14
N MET A 61 -19.21 -7.76 11.29
CA MET A 61 -20.46 -7.37 10.63
C MET A 61 -20.27 -7.08 9.13
N GLN A 62 -19.11 -6.56 8.74
CA GLN A 62 -18.76 -6.23 7.34
C GLN A 62 -18.23 -7.43 6.54
N LYS A 63 -18.00 -8.59 7.18
CA LYS A 63 -17.71 -9.82 6.46
C LYS A 63 -19.02 -10.42 6.01
N ASP A 64 -19.36 -10.20 4.75
CA ASP A 64 -20.53 -10.76 4.08
C ASP A 64 -20.73 -12.24 4.45
N PRO A 65 -21.94 -12.64 4.90
CA PRO A 65 -22.22 -14.02 5.28
C PRO A 65 -22.05 -15.01 4.10
N LEU A 66 -21.95 -14.50 2.88
CA LEU A 66 -21.75 -15.27 1.64
C LEU A 66 -20.33 -15.80 1.44
N VAL A 67 -19.33 -15.33 2.20
CA VAL A 67 -17.91 -15.73 2.02
C VAL A 67 -17.47 -16.81 3.02
N LYS A 68 -18.38 -17.34 3.86
CA LYS A 68 -18.11 -18.59 4.58
C LYS A 68 -18.27 -19.75 3.60
N SER A 69 -17.18 -20.12 2.91
CA SER A 69 -17.08 -21.29 2.03
C SER A 69 -17.12 -22.62 2.81
N ARG A 70 -18.10 -22.79 3.70
CA ARG A 70 -18.45 -24.07 4.32
C ARG A 70 -19.88 -24.37 3.89
N LYS A 71 -20.08 -25.55 3.28
CA LYS A 71 -21.39 -26.06 2.86
C LYS A 71 -22.41 -25.79 3.98
N PHE A 72 -23.42 -24.98 3.69
CA PHE A 72 -24.48 -24.62 4.64
C PHE A 72 -25.17 -25.90 5.12
N LYS A 73 -25.15 -26.15 6.42
CA LYS A 73 -25.89 -27.25 7.06
C LYS A 73 -27.12 -26.66 7.71
N SER A 74 -28.30 -26.98 7.18
CA SER A 74 -29.61 -26.52 7.68
C SER A 74 -29.79 -26.77 9.18
N ASP A 75 -29.24 -27.87 9.68
CA ASP A 75 -29.52 -28.38 11.01
C ASP A 75 -28.81 -27.59 12.13
N LYS A 76 -27.88 -26.70 11.77
CA LYS A 76 -27.13 -25.85 12.72
C LYS A 76 -27.34 -24.36 12.48
N ALA A 77 -28.32 -23.98 11.64
CA ALA A 77 -28.59 -22.59 11.32
C ALA A 77 -29.22 -21.87 12.52
N SER A 78 -28.75 -20.66 12.80
CA SER A 78 -29.36 -19.79 13.81
C SER A 78 -30.71 -19.24 13.31
N LYS A 79 -31.63 -18.89 14.22
CA LYS A 79 -32.94 -18.30 13.88
C LYS A 79 -32.81 -17.11 12.92
N PHE A 80 -31.80 -16.28 13.14
CA PHE A 80 -31.50 -15.11 12.31
C PHE A 80 -31.08 -15.48 10.88
N GLU A 81 -30.35 -16.58 10.69
CA GLU A 81 -29.96 -17.07 9.35
C GLU A 81 -31.18 -17.61 8.58
N LEU A 82 -32.13 -18.25 9.28
CA LEU A 82 -33.37 -18.72 8.66
C LEU A 82 -34.26 -17.56 8.20
N GLU A 83 -34.39 -16.50 9.01
CA GLU A 83 -35.13 -15.30 8.63
C GLU A 83 -34.50 -14.57 7.44
N ALA A 84 -33.16 -14.51 7.38
CA ALA A 84 -32.45 -13.93 6.25
C ALA A 84 -32.68 -14.75 4.96
N ILE A 85 -32.67 -16.08 5.04
CA ILE A 85 -32.96 -16.97 3.91
C ILE A 85 -34.41 -16.80 3.44
N GLN A 86 -35.38 -16.67 4.35
CA GLN A 86 -36.78 -16.41 4.01
C GLN A 86 -36.95 -15.07 3.30
N LYS A 87 -36.28 -14.01 3.76
CA LYS A 87 -36.29 -12.69 3.09
C LYS A 87 -35.71 -12.74 1.69
N ILE A 88 -34.63 -13.50 1.48
CA ILE A 88 -34.01 -13.66 0.16
C ILE A 88 -34.93 -14.45 -0.78
N LYS A 89 -35.58 -15.52 -0.30
CA LYS A 89 -36.57 -16.26 -1.09
C LYS A 89 -37.76 -15.39 -1.49
N ALA A 90 -38.30 -14.61 -0.55
CA ALA A 90 -39.39 -13.68 -0.84
C ALA A 90 -38.98 -12.60 -1.86
N GLN A 91 -37.75 -12.10 -1.80
CA GLN A 91 -37.23 -11.16 -2.81
C GLN A 91 -37.01 -11.81 -4.18
N GLN A 92 -36.61 -13.09 -4.25
CA GLN A 92 -36.50 -13.82 -5.51
C GLN A 92 -37.85 -14.10 -6.16
N GLU A 93 -38.89 -14.44 -5.37
CA GLU A 93 -40.25 -14.61 -5.88
C GLU A 93 -40.86 -13.30 -6.39
N GLN A 94 -40.47 -12.16 -5.81
CA GLN A 94 -40.90 -10.83 -6.25
C GLN A 94 -40.15 -10.31 -7.49
N GLN A 95 -39.01 -10.90 -7.85
CA GLN A 95 -38.21 -10.50 -9.02
C GLN A 95 -38.53 -11.30 -10.30
N ALA A 96 -39.53 -12.20 -10.29
CA ALA A 96 -39.97 -12.92 -11.47
C ALA A 96 -41.37 -12.50 -11.96
N PRO A 97 -41.53 -11.36 -12.67
CA PRO A 97 -42.67 -11.18 -13.54
C PRO A 97 -42.35 -11.72 -14.94
N GLY A 98 -42.96 -12.87 -15.29
CA GLY A 98 -43.36 -13.16 -16.66
C GLY A 98 -42.44 -14.02 -17.52
N ILE A 99 -42.39 -15.34 -17.29
CA ILE A 99 -42.38 -16.33 -18.39
C ILE A 99 -43.31 -17.47 -17.98
N ALA A 100 -44.47 -17.56 -18.65
CA ALA A 100 -45.41 -18.65 -18.48
C ALA A 100 -44.79 -20.00 -18.90
N PRO A 101 -45.11 -21.13 -18.23
CA PRO A 101 -44.65 -22.44 -18.68
C PRO A 101 -45.43 -22.87 -19.91
N LYS A 102 -44.76 -22.88 -21.08
CA LYS A 102 -45.27 -23.59 -22.26
C LYS A 102 -45.26 -25.09 -21.96
N LYS A 103 -46.46 -25.70 -21.94
CA LYS A 103 -46.63 -27.15 -21.93
C LYS A 103 -46.08 -27.71 -23.25
N ALA A 104 -44.98 -28.46 -23.19
CA ALA A 104 -44.50 -29.25 -24.30
C ALA A 104 -45.24 -30.60 -24.31
N ALA A 105 -45.78 -30.93 -25.48
CA ALA A 105 -46.55 -32.12 -25.77
C ALA A 105 -45.69 -33.39 -25.65
N THR A 106 -46.37 -34.50 -25.35
CA THR A 106 -45.87 -35.88 -25.41
C THR A 106 -45.24 -36.20 -26.77
N PRO A 107 -44.11 -36.94 -26.84
CA PRO A 107 -43.63 -37.44 -28.11
C PRO A 107 -44.50 -38.61 -28.57
N VAL A 108 -45.13 -38.44 -29.73
CA VAL A 108 -45.70 -39.54 -30.51
C VAL A 108 -44.54 -40.45 -30.90
N THR A 109 -44.59 -41.69 -30.41
CA THR A 109 -43.76 -42.79 -30.88
C THR A 109 -44.11 -43.08 -32.33
N LEU A 110 -43.18 -42.78 -33.24
CA LEU A 110 -43.12 -43.43 -34.55
C LEU A 110 -41.76 -44.11 -34.68
N ASN A 111 -41.76 -45.37 -34.24
CA ASN A 111 -40.78 -46.36 -34.65
C ASN A 111 -40.93 -46.56 -36.16
N ALA A 112 -40.07 -45.90 -36.92
CA ALA A 112 -39.81 -46.24 -38.30
C ALA A 112 -38.32 -46.58 -38.40
N TRP A 113 -38.06 -47.89 -38.47
CA TRP A 113 -36.79 -48.54 -38.83
C TRP A 113 -35.86 -48.87 -37.66
N GLY A 114 -35.88 -50.15 -37.29
CA GLY A 114 -35.12 -50.70 -36.18
C GLY A 114 -33.68 -51.11 -36.51
N SER A 115 -33.14 -51.87 -35.57
CA SER A 115 -31.83 -52.52 -35.48
C SER A 115 -30.67 -51.67 -34.99
N ASP A 116 -30.33 -51.90 -33.72
CA ASP A 116 -28.99 -52.10 -33.16
C ASP A 116 -27.82 -51.37 -33.82
N GLY A 117 -27.37 -50.31 -33.14
CA GLY A 117 -26.09 -49.69 -33.43
C GLY A 117 -25.80 -48.51 -32.51
N THR A 118 -24.98 -48.74 -31.48
CA THR A 118 -24.25 -47.65 -30.82
C THR A 118 -23.39 -46.97 -31.89
N VAL A 119 -23.80 -45.79 -32.34
CA VAL A 119 -22.98 -44.94 -33.20
C VAL A 119 -21.93 -44.28 -32.30
N PRO A 120 -20.63 -44.59 -32.45
CA PRO A 120 -19.61 -43.82 -31.76
C PRO A 120 -19.64 -42.40 -32.32
N GLU A 121 -19.90 -41.41 -31.47
CA GLU A 121 -19.78 -40.01 -31.85
C GLU A 121 -18.35 -39.77 -32.41
N PRO A 122 -18.21 -39.17 -33.61
CA PRO A 122 -16.90 -38.86 -34.16
C PRO A 122 -16.16 -37.90 -33.21
N LYS A 123 -14.92 -38.23 -32.88
CA LYS A 123 -14.05 -37.49 -31.93
C LYS A 123 -13.86 -36.01 -32.30
N GLU A 124 -14.17 -35.65 -33.54
CA GLU A 124 -14.09 -34.30 -34.09
C GLU A 124 -15.09 -33.31 -33.43
N LEU A 125 -16.20 -33.79 -32.85
CA LEU A 125 -17.14 -32.93 -32.12
C LEU A 125 -16.70 -32.59 -30.68
N LYS A 126 -15.62 -33.21 -30.17
CA LYS A 126 -15.04 -32.87 -28.86
C LYS A 126 -13.92 -31.83 -28.95
N GLU A 127 -13.39 -31.57 -30.13
CA GLU A 127 -12.26 -30.65 -30.33
C GLU A 127 -12.70 -29.24 -30.77
N LEU A 128 -13.97 -29.08 -31.15
CA LEU A 128 -14.55 -27.79 -31.51
C LEU A 128 -15.30 -27.20 -30.31
N ASP A 129 -14.58 -26.67 -29.32
CA ASP A 129 -15.11 -25.63 -28.41
C ASP A 129 -14.06 -24.94 -27.51
N GLU A 130 -12.79 -24.87 -27.92
CA GLU A 130 -11.82 -23.98 -27.24
C GLU A 130 -12.00 -22.50 -27.64
N TYR A 131 -12.75 -22.22 -28.72
CA TYR A 131 -12.92 -20.87 -29.28
C TYR A 131 -14.10 -20.06 -28.70
N VAL A 132 -14.93 -20.67 -27.83
CA VAL A 132 -16.04 -20.00 -27.12
C VAL A 132 -15.77 -19.90 -25.62
N ALA A 133 -14.52 -20.04 -25.18
CA ALA A 133 -14.18 -19.77 -23.79
C ALA A 133 -14.26 -18.25 -23.54
N PRO A 134 -15.17 -17.76 -22.67
CA PRO A 134 -15.22 -16.34 -22.34
C PRO A 134 -13.88 -15.95 -21.72
N ALA A 135 -13.25 -14.90 -22.27
CA ALA A 135 -11.96 -14.41 -21.81
C ALA A 135 -11.91 -14.32 -20.29
N VAL A 136 -11.10 -15.17 -19.65
CA VAL A 136 -10.95 -15.19 -18.19
C VAL A 136 -10.16 -13.95 -17.79
N ILE A 137 -10.87 -12.84 -17.58
CA ILE A 137 -10.29 -11.59 -17.07
C ILE A 137 -9.81 -11.87 -15.65
N LYS A 138 -8.49 -12.04 -15.50
CA LYS A 138 -7.85 -12.20 -14.19
C LYS A 138 -8.11 -10.92 -13.39
N LYS A 139 -8.95 -11.02 -12.36
CA LYS A 139 -9.30 -9.91 -11.46
C LYS A 139 -8.01 -9.37 -10.83
N THR A 140 -7.54 -8.22 -11.31
CA THR A 140 -6.42 -7.51 -10.70
C THR A 140 -6.88 -6.99 -9.34
N LYS A 141 -6.07 -7.24 -8.29
CA LYS A 141 -6.39 -6.75 -6.95
C LYS A 141 -6.43 -5.22 -6.98
N ARG A 142 -7.60 -4.63 -6.69
CA ARG A 142 -7.74 -3.18 -6.57
C ARG A 142 -6.76 -2.67 -5.50
N ARG A 143 -6.04 -1.59 -5.81
CA ARG A 143 -5.14 -0.94 -4.84
C ARG A 143 -5.99 -0.50 -3.63
N LYS A 144 -5.51 -0.78 -2.42
CA LYS A 144 -6.16 -0.31 -1.20
C LYS A 144 -6.03 1.20 -1.16
N LEU A 145 -7.14 1.91 -1.32
CA LEU A 145 -7.20 3.35 -1.10
C LEU A 145 -6.96 3.61 0.40
N THR A 146 -6.13 4.58 0.72
CA THR A 146 -5.96 5.06 2.09
C THR A 146 -7.31 5.62 2.57
N ALA A 147 -7.64 5.38 3.85
CA ALA A 147 -8.92 5.83 4.39
C ALA A 147 -8.99 7.37 4.34
N PRO A 148 -10.12 7.96 3.91
CA PRO A 148 -10.26 9.40 3.82
C PRO A 148 -10.13 10.03 5.21
N THR A 149 -9.33 11.10 5.32
CA THR A 149 -9.12 11.87 6.56
C THR A 149 -10.30 12.77 6.92
N VAL A 150 -11.36 12.79 6.10
CA VAL A 150 -12.57 13.61 6.24
C VAL A 150 -13.21 13.49 7.64
N HIS A 151 -13.08 12.36 8.32
CA HIS A 151 -13.67 12.13 9.64
C HIS A 151 -12.71 12.35 10.82
N LYS A 152 -11.47 12.81 10.59
CA LYS A 152 -10.50 13.10 11.66
C LYS A 152 -10.55 14.55 12.15
N ILE A 153 -11.33 15.40 11.49
CA ILE A 153 -11.53 16.80 11.89
C ILE A 153 -12.62 16.83 12.97
N SER A 154 -12.39 17.55 14.07
CA SER A 154 -13.42 17.73 15.10
C SER A 154 -14.65 18.40 14.49
N LYS A 155 -15.84 17.89 14.81
CA LYS A 155 -17.11 18.44 14.28
C LYS A 155 -17.40 19.85 14.78
N VAL A 156 -16.78 20.25 15.89
CA VAL A 156 -16.89 21.57 16.49
C VAL A 156 -15.49 22.16 16.52
N GLN A 157 -15.36 23.36 15.97
CA GLN A 157 -14.16 24.18 16.12
C GLN A 157 -14.40 25.08 17.35
N VAL A 158 -13.51 25.02 18.32
CA VAL A 158 -13.55 25.91 19.48
C VAL A 158 -12.79 27.18 19.07
N ALA A 159 -13.45 28.33 19.19
CA ALA A 159 -12.84 29.61 18.86
C ALA A 159 -11.65 29.90 19.80
N ALA A 160 -10.60 30.51 19.26
CA ALA A 160 -9.48 30.99 20.07
C ALA A 160 -9.92 32.18 20.95
N PRO A 161 -9.32 32.39 22.14
CA PRO A 161 -9.73 33.47 23.06
C PRO A 161 -9.65 34.87 22.43
N GLY A 162 -8.74 35.08 21.47
CA GLY A 162 -8.59 36.32 20.70
C GLY A 162 -9.67 36.60 19.65
N GLN A 163 -10.61 35.67 19.42
CA GLN A 163 -11.66 35.79 18.39
C GLN A 163 -13.02 36.26 18.95
N SER A 164 -13.08 36.61 20.23
CA SER A 164 -14.28 37.22 20.81
C SER A 164 -14.48 38.67 20.34
N TYR A 165 -15.65 39.26 20.58
CA TYR A 165 -15.95 40.65 20.16
C TYR A 165 -15.08 41.71 20.89
N HIS A 166 -14.62 41.40 22.10
CA HIS A 166 -13.75 42.25 22.90
C HIS A 166 -12.66 41.41 23.57
N PRO A 167 -11.68 40.92 22.78
CA PRO A 167 -10.63 40.06 23.30
C PRO A 167 -9.62 40.89 24.10
N GLU A 168 -8.87 40.20 24.98
CA GLU A 168 -7.66 40.79 25.54
C GLU A 168 -6.68 41.11 24.40
N PHE A 169 -5.98 42.24 24.51
CA PHE A 169 -5.05 42.71 23.49
C PHE A 169 -3.99 41.67 23.11
N ALA A 170 -3.42 40.98 24.11
CA ALA A 170 -2.44 39.91 23.87
C ALA A 170 -3.04 38.76 23.06
N ALA A 171 -4.20 38.25 23.49
CA ALA A 171 -4.89 37.16 22.79
C ALA A 171 -5.28 37.54 21.35
N HIS A 172 -5.65 38.80 21.10
CA HIS A 172 -5.91 39.30 19.76
C HIS A 172 -4.65 39.31 18.88
N GLN A 173 -3.52 39.78 19.41
CA GLN A 173 -2.23 39.77 18.69
C GLN A 173 -1.77 38.35 18.34
N ASP A 174 -1.95 37.41 19.26
CA ASP A 174 -1.58 36.00 19.04
C ASP A 174 -2.39 35.39 17.89
N VAL A 175 -3.71 35.63 17.86
CA VAL A 175 -4.58 35.16 16.77
C VAL A 175 -4.20 35.82 15.43
N MET A 176 -3.83 37.10 15.45
CA MET A 176 -3.37 37.79 14.24
C MET A 176 -2.01 37.25 13.75
N ALA A 177 -1.09 36.98 14.66
CA ALA A 177 0.21 36.38 14.32
C ALA A 177 0.05 34.99 13.72
N GLU A 178 -0.82 34.15 14.31
CA GLU A 178 -1.13 32.82 13.78
C GLU A 178 -1.75 32.91 12.37
N ALA A 179 -2.70 33.83 12.16
CA ALA A 179 -3.33 34.04 10.85
C ALA A 179 -2.30 34.44 9.78
N VAL A 180 -1.39 35.36 10.10
CA VAL A 180 -0.32 35.78 9.18
C VAL A 180 0.61 34.61 8.86
N ALA A 181 0.99 33.80 9.86
CA ALA A 181 1.85 32.64 9.64
C ALA A 181 1.22 31.63 8.67
N GLN A 182 -0.08 31.35 8.82
CA GLN A 182 -0.80 30.45 7.90
C GLN A 182 -0.89 31.01 6.47
N GLU A 183 -1.02 32.33 6.31
CA GLU A 183 -1.03 32.95 4.99
C GLU A 183 0.34 32.88 4.31
N LEU A 184 1.43 33.11 5.05
CA LEU A 184 2.80 32.96 4.53
C LEU A 184 3.08 31.53 4.10
N GLU A 185 2.74 30.52 4.92
CA GLU A 185 2.90 29.11 4.55
C GLU A 185 2.12 28.76 3.26
N ARG A 186 0.89 29.28 3.12
CA ARG A 186 0.10 29.08 1.90
C ARG A 186 0.71 29.77 0.68
N GLN A 187 1.35 30.92 0.86
CA GLN A 187 2.08 31.62 -0.20
C GLN A 187 3.31 30.82 -0.60
N ASP A 188 4.11 30.36 0.36
CA ASP A 188 5.31 29.54 0.11
C ASP A 188 4.95 28.28 -0.69
N ILE A 189 3.92 27.54 -0.26
CA ILE A 189 3.45 26.35 -0.98
C ILE A 189 3.00 26.71 -2.40
N ARG A 190 2.29 27.83 -2.57
CA ARG A 190 1.83 28.28 -3.89
C ARG A 190 3.02 28.64 -4.79
N GLU A 191 4.03 29.29 -4.24
CA GLU A 191 5.26 29.64 -4.95
C GLU A 191 6.07 28.39 -5.31
N GLU A 192 6.22 27.44 -4.39
CA GLU A 192 6.85 26.14 -4.67
C GLU A 192 6.16 25.38 -5.79
N MET A 193 4.82 25.38 -5.79
CA MET A 193 4.03 24.75 -6.86
C MET A 193 4.07 25.53 -8.18
N ALA A 194 4.26 26.85 -8.12
CA ALA A 194 4.37 27.71 -9.30
C ALA A 194 5.78 27.71 -9.91
N LYS A 195 6.83 27.42 -9.12
CA LYS A 195 8.21 27.33 -9.59
C LYS A 195 8.28 26.28 -10.71
N PRO A 196 8.68 26.66 -11.94
CA PRO A 196 8.76 25.70 -13.04
C PRO A 196 9.82 24.65 -12.72
N VAL A 197 9.48 23.38 -12.96
CA VAL A 197 10.38 22.20 -12.79
C VAL A 197 11.59 22.25 -13.75
N ALA A 198 11.70 23.30 -14.57
CA ALA A 198 12.79 23.52 -15.51
C ALA A 198 14.18 23.73 -14.85
N ALA A 199 14.24 23.98 -13.53
CA ALA A 199 15.50 24.06 -12.78
C ALA A 199 16.30 22.73 -12.72
N GLY A 200 15.76 21.65 -13.30
CA GLY A 200 16.41 20.35 -13.28
C GLY A 200 16.32 19.67 -11.91
N MET A 201 16.86 18.47 -11.84
CA MET A 201 17.03 17.75 -10.57
C MET A 201 18.10 18.47 -9.74
N SER A 202 17.94 18.52 -8.41
CA SER A 202 18.98 19.08 -7.54
C SER A 202 20.30 18.32 -7.74
N GLU A 203 21.43 19.00 -7.61
CA GLU A 203 22.76 18.38 -7.76
C GLU A 203 22.92 17.13 -6.90
N GLU A 204 22.34 17.13 -5.69
CA GLU A 204 22.29 15.96 -4.81
C GLU A 204 21.51 14.80 -5.44
N THR A 205 20.32 15.05 -5.99
CA THR A 205 19.56 14.00 -6.70
C THR A 205 20.24 13.51 -7.97
N LEU A 206 20.99 14.37 -8.67
CA LEU A 206 21.81 13.97 -9.82
C LEU A 206 22.96 13.03 -9.41
N GLN A 207 23.55 13.19 -8.23
CA GLN A 207 24.60 12.29 -7.74
C GLN A 207 24.10 10.86 -7.47
N TYR A 208 22.83 10.69 -7.07
CA TYR A 208 22.23 9.37 -6.81
C TYR A 208 21.65 8.72 -8.07
N ILE A 209 21.41 9.49 -9.12
CA ILE A 209 21.06 8.96 -10.42
C ILE A 209 22.38 8.61 -11.10
N ASP A 210 22.79 7.34 -11.00
CA ASP A 210 23.96 6.79 -11.69
C ASP A 210 23.86 7.04 -13.21
N THR A 211 24.30 8.20 -13.69
CA THR A 211 24.48 8.50 -15.12
C THR A 211 25.60 7.68 -15.73
N ARG A 212 26.50 7.16 -14.89
CA ARG A 212 27.67 6.34 -15.25
C ARG A 212 27.35 4.97 -15.86
N GLY A 213 26.09 4.52 -15.79
CA GLY A 213 25.64 3.25 -16.39
C GLY A 213 24.94 3.39 -17.74
N SER A 214 24.86 4.60 -18.32
CA SER A 214 24.15 4.87 -19.57
C SER A 214 25.03 5.47 -20.68
N ASP A 215 26.35 5.48 -20.51
CA ASP A 215 27.30 6.17 -21.38
C ASP A 215 28.60 5.37 -21.57
N GLU A 216 28.49 4.18 -22.17
CA GLU A 216 29.64 3.39 -22.62
C GLU A 216 29.54 3.04 -24.12
N GLU A 217 28.68 3.73 -24.87
CA GLU A 217 28.50 3.56 -26.32
C GLU A 217 28.16 4.93 -26.97
N SER A 218 29.09 5.88 -26.94
CA SER A 218 29.08 7.02 -27.85
C SER A 218 30.45 7.70 -27.89
N GLU A 219 31.44 6.99 -28.43
CA GLU A 219 32.62 7.64 -29.00
C GLU A 219 32.27 8.14 -30.43
N SER A 220 32.85 9.28 -30.83
CA SER A 220 32.63 10.06 -32.07
C SER A 220 31.32 10.87 -32.09
N GLU A 221 31.32 12.21 -32.16
CA GLU A 221 32.00 13.06 -33.13
C GLU A 221 31.88 14.54 -32.69
N GLU A 222 32.79 15.34 -33.24
CA GLU A 222 33.10 16.74 -32.93
C GLU A 222 31.95 17.74 -33.15
N GLU A 223 32.12 18.91 -32.54
CA GLU A 223 31.35 20.13 -32.74
C GLU A 223 31.10 20.44 -34.23
N GLU A 224 29.85 20.61 -34.64
CA GLU A 224 29.47 21.76 -35.48
C GLU A 224 28.02 22.18 -35.20
N GLU A 225 27.90 23.47 -34.96
CA GLU A 225 26.69 24.28 -34.95
C GLU A 225 25.94 24.14 -36.28
N SER A 226 24.78 23.48 -36.29
CA SER A 226 23.76 23.74 -37.30
C SER A 226 22.34 23.47 -36.77
N ASP A 227 21.56 24.55 -36.85
CA ASP A 227 20.10 24.57 -36.78
C ASP A 227 19.50 23.58 -37.78
N SER A 228 18.83 22.53 -37.29
CA SER A 228 17.80 21.79 -38.03
C SER A 228 17.04 20.80 -37.13
N GLU A 229 15.73 20.94 -37.20
CA GLU A 229 14.68 20.12 -36.61
C GLU A 229 14.95 18.61 -36.72
N ASN A 230 15.42 17.99 -35.63
CA ASN A 230 15.48 16.53 -35.53
C ASN A 230 14.83 16.06 -34.22
N PRO A 231 13.74 15.26 -34.25
CA PRO A 231 13.07 14.85 -33.04
C PRO A 231 13.98 13.91 -32.24
N LYS A 232 14.45 14.38 -31.07
CA LYS A 232 15.17 13.59 -30.07
C LYS A 232 14.50 12.22 -29.93
N LYS A 233 15.16 11.15 -30.41
CA LYS A 233 14.64 9.78 -30.40
C LYS A 233 14.26 9.42 -28.96
N LYS A 234 12.96 9.27 -28.69
CA LYS A 234 12.46 8.91 -27.35
C LYS A 234 13.06 7.55 -26.97
N LYS A 235 13.91 7.53 -25.93
CA LYS A 235 14.48 6.27 -25.40
C LYS A 235 13.31 5.34 -25.04
N LYS A 236 13.30 4.13 -25.61
CA LYS A 236 12.25 3.14 -25.34
C LYS A 236 12.29 2.78 -23.87
N MET A 237 11.15 2.89 -23.18
CA MET A 237 11.05 2.47 -21.78
C MET A 237 11.47 1.01 -21.64
N PRO A 238 12.26 0.66 -20.60
CA PRO A 238 12.66 -0.72 -20.39
C PRO A 238 11.40 -1.59 -20.24
N GLY A 239 11.35 -2.67 -21.02
CA GLY A 239 10.24 -3.61 -21.01
C GLY A 239 10.00 -4.19 -19.60
N VAL A 240 8.74 -4.56 -19.33
CA VAL A 240 8.38 -5.17 -18.04
C VAL A 240 9.13 -6.47 -17.85
N VAL A 241 10.09 -6.45 -16.93
CA VAL A 241 10.93 -7.60 -16.59
C VAL A 241 10.10 -8.63 -15.81
N THR A 242 10.19 -9.90 -16.20
CA THR A 242 9.49 -10.98 -15.49
C THR A 242 10.07 -11.20 -14.09
N LYS A 243 9.30 -11.84 -13.19
CA LYS A 243 9.77 -12.11 -11.82
C LYS A 243 11.08 -12.92 -11.79
N SER A 244 11.24 -13.88 -12.69
CA SER A 244 12.45 -14.70 -12.78
C SER A 244 13.66 -13.87 -13.21
N GLN A 245 13.51 -12.99 -14.20
CA GLN A 245 14.57 -12.08 -14.65
C GLN A 245 14.94 -11.07 -13.55
N ARG A 246 13.97 -10.56 -12.79
CA ARG A 246 14.25 -9.69 -11.63
C ARG A 246 15.08 -10.42 -10.58
N ASN A 247 14.73 -11.67 -10.28
CA ASN A 247 15.48 -12.50 -9.32
C ASN A 247 16.89 -12.86 -9.84
N LYS A 248 17.05 -13.09 -11.14
CA LYS A 248 18.38 -13.30 -11.75
C LYS A 248 19.25 -12.05 -11.60
N ARG A 249 18.71 -10.87 -11.91
CA ARG A 249 19.41 -9.59 -11.74
C ARG A 249 19.76 -9.30 -10.29
N SER A 250 18.85 -9.58 -9.34
CA SER A 250 19.14 -9.37 -7.92
C SER A 250 20.27 -10.29 -7.42
N ARG A 251 20.27 -11.56 -7.84
CA ARG A 251 21.35 -12.51 -7.53
C ARG A 251 22.68 -12.05 -8.11
N HIS A 252 22.70 -11.61 -9.37
CA HIS A 252 23.91 -11.10 -10.01
C HIS A 252 24.48 -9.88 -9.27
N LYS A 253 23.62 -8.91 -8.96
CA LYS A 253 24.02 -7.71 -8.21
C LYS A 253 24.57 -8.04 -6.82
N GLN A 254 23.99 -9.02 -6.14
CA GLN A 254 24.49 -9.50 -4.84
C GLN A 254 25.88 -10.13 -4.98
N MET A 255 26.09 -10.99 -5.98
CA MET A 255 27.40 -11.59 -6.25
C MET A 255 28.46 -10.53 -6.58
N GLU A 256 28.12 -9.52 -7.39
CA GLU A 256 29.03 -8.43 -7.73
C GLU A 256 29.44 -7.61 -6.50
N LEU A 257 28.48 -7.29 -5.62
CA LEU A 257 28.76 -6.59 -4.37
C LEU A 257 29.65 -7.42 -3.45
N GLU A 258 29.41 -8.73 -3.34
CA GLU A 258 30.28 -9.60 -2.55
C GLU A 258 31.71 -9.66 -3.13
N HIS A 259 31.83 -9.75 -4.46
CA HIS A 259 33.13 -9.72 -5.11
C HIS A 259 33.86 -8.39 -4.94
N SER A 260 33.15 -7.25 -4.99
CA SER A 260 33.76 -5.94 -4.78
C SER A 260 34.22 -5.76 -3.33
N GLN A 261 33.41 -6.19 -2.35
CA GLN A 261 33.78 -6.20 -0.93
C GLN A 261 35.03 -7.04 -0.69
N ARG A 262 35.09 -8.28 -1.21
CA ARG A 262 36.28 -9.13 -1.10
C ARG A 262 37.53 -8.50 -1.72
N ARG A 263 37.40 -7.75 -2.83
CA ARG A 263 38.53 -7.02 -3.43
C ARG A 263 38.99 -5.87 -2.53
N GLN A 264 38.05 -5.12 -1.96
CA GLN A 264 38.34 -4.04 -1.01
C GLN A 264 39.01 -4.59 0.25
N GLU A 265 38.49 -5.65 0.85
CA GLU A 265 39.09 -6.33 2.01
C GLU A 265 40.51 -6.79 1.71
N LYS A 266 40.75 -7.43 0.56
CA LYS A 266 42.11 -7.82 0.14
C LYS A 266 43.02 -6.62 -0.02
N SER A 267 42.52 -5.49 -0.54
CA SER A 267 43.32 -4.27 -0.67
C SER A 267 43.67 -3.67 0.69
N ILE A 268 42.74 -3.68 1.64
CA ILE A 268 42.94 -3.21 3.02
C ILE A 268 43.94 -4.12 3.74
N ILE A 269 43.78 -5.45 3.66
CA ILE A 269 44.71 -6.41 4.25
C ILE A 269 46.12 -6.23 3.67
N LYS A 270 46.23 -6.01 2.36
CA LYS A 270 47.51 -5.73 1.71
C LYS A 270 48.15 -4.44 2.23
N GLN A 271 47.37 -3.40 2.52
CA GLN A 271 47.86 -2.14 3.11
C GLN A 271 48.26 -2.30 4.59
N ILE A 272 47.57 -3.15 5.35
CA ILE A 272 47.87 -3.41 6.76
C ILE A 272 49.14 -4.25 6.93
N ASN A 273 49.36 -5.21 6.02
CA ASN A 273 50.50 -6.13 6.07
C ASN A 273 51.71 -5.66 5.25
N ALA A 274 51.64 -4.47 4.62
CA ALA A 274 52.77 -3.82 3.95
C ALA A 274 53.49 -2.88 4.93
#